data_AF-A0A2W5DGL4-F1
#
_entry.id   AF-A0A2W5DGL4-F1
#
_cell.length_a   1.000
_cell.length_b   1.000
_cell.length_c   1.000
_cell.angle_alpha   90.00
_cell.angle_beta   90.00
_cell.angle_gamma   90.00
#
_symmetry.space_group_name_H-M   'P 1'
#
loop_
_entity.id
_entity.type
_entity.pdbx_description
1 polymer ?
#
loop_
_entity_poly.entity_id
_entity_poly.type
_entity_poly.pdbx_seq_one_letter_code
_entity_poly.pdbx_strand_id
1 'polypeptide(L)'
;MPSIFTPADVEQLRRQAKARRSGTALTQTQALDQIAQEQGWPNWALLQKNAQPAALEDVLQLTIDQYRGGDRGVFVLQLKLNDLKQRTLLERGGELSFELPPVPPRWIVRRFTELRGSAPDPFLDRRWDAPRGRFVDGRFLCIVSTNGVQDSEVEAEIAGRLSLLGASFRERAIVALRVGVDGRHAGHVVRLFYSKPKPGGGDEILELTFDTLDEARRAELPPGGRAIGVPTPQGWWTYQASFGWQPPAPTTTTVANA
;
A
#
# COMPACT_ATOMS: atom_id res chain seq x y z
N MET A 1 -25.43 7.46 -20.88
CA MET A 1 -24.50 7.50 -19.72
C MET A 1 -23.27 6.69 -20.10
N PRO A 2 -22.03 7.16 -19.82
CA PRO A 2 -20.85 6.37 -20.09
C PRO A 2 -20.90 5.08 -19.26
N SER A 3 -20.78 3.94 -19.92
CA SER A 3 -20.74 2.64 -19.25
C SER A 3 -19.53 2.59 -18.31
N ILE A 4 -19.74 2.07 -17.11
CA ILE A 4 -18.67 1.83 -16.16
C ILE A 4 -17.98 0.53 -16.59
N PHE A 5 -16.71 0.62 -17.00
CA PHE A 5 -15.94 -0.54 -17.48
C PHE A 5 -15.17 -1.20 -16.36
N THR A 6 -15.35 -2.50 -16.16
CA THR A 6 -14.50 -3.32 -15.30
C THR A 6 -13.16 -3.63 -16.00
N PRO A 7 -12.11 -4.07 -15.29
CA PRO A 7 -10.86 -4.50 -15.94
C PRO A 7 -11.05 -5.67 -16.91
N ALA A 8 -12.00 -6.57 -16.62
CA ALA A 8 -12.34 -7.67 -17.51
C ALA A 8 -12.92 -7.15 -18.82
N ASP A 9 -13.80 -6.14 -18.76
CA ASP A 9 -14.33 -5.47 -19.94
C ASP A 9 -13.20 -4.81 -20.74
N VAL A 10 -12.28 -4.10 -20.07
CA VAL A 10 -11.13 -3.46 -20.72
C VAL A 10 -10.26 -4.50 -21.46
N GLU A 11 -10.02 -5.67 -20.87
CA GLU A 11 -9.30 -6.75 -21.55
C GLU A 11 -10.10 -7.35 -22.73
N GLN A 12 -11.41 -7.50 -22.58
CA GLN A 12 -12.27 -7.92 -23.69
C GLN A 12 -12.22 -6.92 -24.85
N LEU A 13 -12.27 -5.62 -24.57
CA LEU A 13 -12.14 -4.55 -25.57
C LEU A 13 -10.74 -4.57 -26.24
N ARG A 14 -9.66 -4.87 -25.49
CA ARG A 14 -8.33 -5.06 -26.08
C ARG A 14 -8.26 -6.25 -27.03
N ARG A 15 -8.90 -7.37 -26.66
CA ARG A 15 -9.00 -8.56 -27.52
C ARG A 15 -9.80 -8.25 -28.78
N GLN A 16 -10.89 -7.49 -28.66
CA GLN A 16 -11.66 -7.00 -29.80
C GLN A 16 -10.83 -6.07 -30.70
N ALA A 17 -10.05 -5.14 -30.14
CA ALA A 17 -9.16 -4.27 -30.92
C ALA A 17 -8.14 -5.10 -31.72
N LYS A 18 -7.56 -6.12 -31.09
CA LYS A 18 -6.63 -7.05 -31.74
C LYS A 18 -7.30 -7.82 -32.88
N ALA A 19 -8.54 -8.30 -32.68
CA ALA A 19 -9.31 -9.00 -33.71
C ALA A 19 -9.70 -8.08 -34.89
N ARG A 20 -10.04 -6.82 -34.62
CA ARG A 20 -10.33 -5.83 -35.67
C ARG A 20 -9.10 -5.48 -36.50
N ARG A 21 -7.94 -5.37 -35.84
CA ARG A 21 -6.66 -5.18 -36.52
C ARG A 21 -6.34 -6.33 -37.47
N SER A 22 -6.64 -7.58 -37.12
CA SER A 22 -6.29 -8.73 -37.98
C SER A 22 -6.96 -8.74 -39.35
N GLY A 23 -7.99 -7.91 -39.58
CA GLY A 23 -8.67 -7.77 -40.87
C GLY A 23 -8.65 -6.37 -41.49
N THR A 24 -7.89 -5.42 -40.92
CA THR A 24 -7.89 -4.01 -41.37
C THR A 24 -6.49 -3.40 -41.39
N ALA A 25 -6.31 -2.29 -42.12
CA ALA A 25 -5.06 -1.52 -42.14
C ALA A 25 -4.84 -0.64 -40.89
N LEU A 26 -5.66 -0.80 -39.85
CA LEU A 26 -5.61 0.03 -38.64
C LEU A 26 -4.43 -0.36 -37.76
N THR A 27 -3.79 0.65 -37.15
CA THR A 27 -2.85 0.43 -36.06
C THR A 27 -3.59 -0.02 -34.80
N GLN A 28 -2.88 -0.68 -33.87
CA GLN A 28 -3.46 -1.12 -32.59
C GLN A 28 -4.09 0.05 -31.82
N THR A 29 -3.44 1.22 -31.82
CA THR A 29 -3.93 2.42 -31.13
C THR A 29 -5.21 2.95 -31.77
N GLN A 30 -5.27 3.02 -33.11
CA GLN A 30 -6.48 3.45 -33.82
C GLN A 30 -7.66 2.49 -33.59
N ALA A 31 -7.39 1.17 -33.57
CA ALA A 31 -8.42 0.18 -33.27
C ALA A 31 -8.96 0.32 -31.84
N LEU A 32 -8.10 0.64 -30.87
CA LEU A 32 -8.50 0.92 -29.49
C LEU A 32 -9.30 2.22 -29.38
N ASP A 33 -8.89 3.28 -30.08
CA ASP A 33 -9.60 4.57 -30.08
C ASP A 33 -10.98 4.46 -30.73
N GLN A 34 -11.12 3.69 -31.83
CA GLN A 34 -12.42 3.41 -32.44
C GLN A 34 -13.34 2.65 -31.50
N ILE A 35 -12.83 1.62 -30.81
CA ILE A 35 -13.61 0.89 -29.80
C ILE A 35 -14.01 1.83 -28.66
N ALA A 36 -13.12 2.71 -28.21
CA ALA A 36 -13.46 3.68 -27.17
C ALA A 36 -14.59 4.63 -27.62
N GLN A 37 -14.57 5.10 -28.86
CA GLN A 37 -15.61 5.94 -29.43
C GLN A 37 -16.98 5.24 -29.51
N GLU A 38 -16.99 3.96 -29.88
CA GLU A 38 -18.22 3.14 -29.85
C GLU A 38 -18.78 2.98 -28.43
N GLN A 39 -17.88 2.96 -27.44
CA GLN A 39 -18.22 2.92 -26.02
C GLN A 39 -18.55 4.31 -25.44
N GLY A 40 -18.62 5.36 -26.27
CA GLY A 40 -18.96 6.73 -25.86
C GLY A 40 -17.81 7.54 -25.27
N TRP A 41 -16.56 7.10 -25.46
CA TRP A 41 -15.35 7.79 -25.00
C TRP A 41 -14.55 8.38 -26.16
N PRO A 42 -14.00 9.61 -26.06
CA PRO A 42 -13.30 10.24 -27.18
C PRO A 42 -12.07 9.48 -27.68
N ASN A 43 -11.37 8.80 -26.77
CA ASN A 43 -10.19 8.00 -27.06
C ASN A 43 -9.99 6.92 -25.98
N TRP A 44 -9.12 5.96 -26.26
CA TRP A 44 -8.82 4.84 -25.38
C TRP A 44 -8.23 5.27 -24.03
N ALA A 45 -7.39 6.31 -24.03
CA ALA A 45 -6.76 6.80 -22.79
C ALA A 45 -7.81 7.30 -21.78
N LEU A 46 -8.85 7.98 -22.25
CA LEU A 46 -9.95 8.44 -21.39
C LEU A 46 -10.85 7.30 -20.92
N LEU A 47 -11.16 6.32 -21.79
CA LEU A 47 -11.86 5.11 -21.37
C LEU A 47 -11.09 4.39 -20.27
N GLN A 48 -9.80 4.13 -20.51
CA GLN A 48 -8.95 3.43 -19.56
C GLN A 48 -8.79 4.23 -18.27
N LYS A 49 -8.75 5.57 -18.30
CA LYS A 49 -8.70 6.41 -17.09
C LYS A 49 -9.96 6.24 -16.23
N ASN A 50 -11.14 6.18 -16.86
CA ASN A 50 -12.43 6.10 -16.18
C ASN A 50 -12.93 4.67 -15.92
N ALA A 51 -12.25 3.65 -16.43
CA ALA A 51 -12.49 2.26 -16.05
C ALA A 51 -12.25 2.04 -14.56
N GLN A 52 -13.10 1.21 -13.94
CA GLN A 52 -12.97 0.80 -12.55
C GLN A 52 -11.61 0.15 -12.31
N PRO A 53 -10.98 0.44 -11.16
CA PRO A 53 -9.78 -0.29 -10.76
C PRO A 53 -10.13 -1.77 -10.56
N ALA A 54 -9.14 -2.64 -10.77
CA ALA A 54 -9.32 -4.06 -10.52
C ALA A 54 -9.54 -4.37 -9.04
N ALA A 55 -10.27 -5.46 -8.78
CA ALA A 55 -10.50 -5.94 -7.43
C ALA A 55 -9.16 -6.21 -6.74
N LEU A 56 -9.07 -5.91 -5.44
CA LEU A 56 -7.82 -6.02 -4.69
C LEU A 56 -7.28 -7.45 -4.69
N GLU A 57 -8.18 -8.43 -4.72
CA GLU A 57 -7.89 -9.85 -4.82
C GLU A 57 -7.08 -10.15 -6.08
N ASP A 58 -7.46 -9.54 -7.20
CA ASP A 58 -6.86 -9.84 -8.51
C ASP A 58 -5.51 -9.13 -8.71
N VAL A 59 -5.27 -8.04 -7.99
CA VAL A 59 -4.04 -7.23 -8.15
C VAL A 59 -2.99 -7.51 -7.09
N LEU A 60 -3.39 -8.07 -5.94
CA LEU A 60 -2.47 -8.44 -4.88
C LEU A 60 -1.93 -9.85 -5.13
N GLN A 61 -0.71 -9.88 -5.66
CA GLN A 61 0.05 -11.10 -5.88
C GLN A 61 0.76 -11.52 -4.60
N LEU A 62 0.59 -12.79 -4.23
CA LEU A 62 1.40 -13.46 -3.21
C LEU A 62 2.42 -14.35 -3.91
N THR A 63 3.69 -14.22 -3.54
CA THR A 63 4.75 -15.17 -3.90
C THR A 63 5.41 -15.68 -2.63
N ILE A 64 5.72 -16.97 -2.61
CA ILE A 64 6.42 -17.62 -1.51
C ILE A 64 7.52 -18.47 -2.14
N ASP A 65 8.76 -18.09 -1.88
CA ASP A 65 9.93 -18.71 -2.47
C ASP A 65 10.87 -19.19 -1.36
N GLN A 66 11.57 -20.30 -1.56
CA GLN A 66 12.59 -20.74 -0.61
C GLN A 66 13.69 -19.68 -0.51
N TYR A 67 14.12 -19.35 0.72
CA TYR A 67 15.18 -18.36 0.92
C TYR A 67 16.50 -18.89 0.37
N ARG A 68 17.07 -18.17 -0.61
CA ARG A 68 18.34 -18.56 -1.24
C ARG A 68 19.47 -18.48 -0.21
N GLY A 69 20.14 -19.60 0.02
CA GLY A 69 21.19 -19.72 1.03
C GLY A 69 20.69 -19.93 2.46
N GLY A 70 19.38 -20.15 2.65
CA GLY A 70 18.80 -20.53 3.93
C GLY A 70 18.72 -22.02 4.18
N ASP A 71 18.50 -22.37 5.44
CA ASP A 71 18.17 -23.73 5.86
C ASP A 71 16.81 -24.19 5.28
N ARG A 72 16.57 -25.50 5.35
CA ARG A 72 15.27 -26.08 4.99
C ARG A 72 14.18 -25.46 5.86
N GLY A 73 13.03 -25.21 5.24
CA GLY A 73 11.90 -24.61 5.95
C GLY A 73 11.98 -23.10 6.14
N VAL A 74 12.94 -22.41 5.51
CA VAL A 74 13.03 -20.93 5.46
C VAL A 74 12.57 -20.41 4.10
N PHE A 75 11.60 -19.50 4.10
CA PHE A 75 10.98 -18.94 2.90
C PHE A 75 10.91 -17.42 2.96
N VAL A 76 10.95 -16.79 1.79
CA VAL A 76 10.58 -15.39 1.59
C VAL A 76 9.13 -15.35 1.15
N LEU A 77 8.30 -14.66 1.91
CA LEU A 77 6.94 -14.32 1.53
C LEU A 77 6.93 -12.88 1.05
N GLN A 78 6.36 -12.66 -0.14
CA GLN A 78 6.19 -11.35 -0.73
C GLN A 78 4.75 -11.13 -1.15
N LEU A 79 4.20 -9.99 -0.77
CA LEU A 79 2.94 -9.46 -1.28
C LEU A 79 3.24 -8.26 -2.18
N LYS A 80 2.68 -8.25 -3.38
CA LYS A 80 2.93 -7.20 -4.38
C LYS A 80 1.64 -6.73 -5.01
N LEU A 81 1.44 -5.42 -5.04
CA LEU A 81 0.40 -4.75 -5.81
C LEU A 81 0.89 -4.53 -7.24
N ASN A 82 0.34 -5.27 -8.18
CA ASN A 82 0.74 -5.18 -9.59
C ASN A 82 0.00 -4.07 -10.37
N ASP A 83 -1.17 -3.64 -9.90
CA ASP A 83 -1.92 -2.59 -10.56
C ASP A 83 -1.44 -1.20 -10.12
N LEU A 84 -0.94 -0.43 -11.09
CA LEU A 84 -0.39 0.91 -10.86
C LEU A 84 -1.45 1.87 -10.33
N LYS A 85 -2.72 1.76 -10.78
CA LYS A 85 -3.79 2.64 -10.30
C LYS A 85 -4.08 2.37 -8.83
N GLN A 86 -4.31 1.12 -8.45
CA GLN A 86 -4.52 0.71 -7.05
C GLN A 86 -3.33 1.10 -6.19
N ARG A 87 -2.10 0.84 -6.64
CA ARG A 87 -0.89 1.25 -5.92
C ARG A 87 -0.83 2.76 -5.72
N THR A 88 -0.96 3.54 -6.80
CA THR A 88 -0.91 5.02 -6.74
C THR A 88 -2.04 5.58 -5.88
N LEU A 89 -3.23 4.98 -5.97
CA LEU A 89 -4.35 5.28 -5.09
C LEU A 89 -3.86 5.04 -3.67
N LEU A 90 -3.59 3.80 -3.28
CA LEU A 90 -3.20 3.40 -1.93
C LEU A 90 -2.03 4.23 -1.36
N GLU A 91 -0.96 4.49 -2.11
CA GLU A 91 0.18 5.32 -1.70
C GLU A 91 -0.22 6.77 -1.36
N ARG A 92 -1.16 7.37 -2.10
CA ARG A 92 -1.62 8.75 -1.83
C ARG A 92 -2.34 8.92 -0.51
N GLY A 93 -2.89 7.84 0.08
CA GLY A 93 -3.58 7.94 1.37
C GLY A 93 -2.72 7.57 2.57
N GLY A 94 -1.40 7.50 2.40
CA GLY A 94 -0.46 7.37 3.50
C GLY A 94 -0.05 5.92 3.80
N GLU A 95 0.33 5.68 5.07
CA GLU A 95 0.92 4.43 5.52
C GLU A 95 -0.02 3.23 5.37
N LEU A 96 0.31 2.38 4.39
CA LEU A 96 -0.36 1.11 4.16
C LEU A 96 0.22 0.05 5.07
N SER A 97 -0.43 -0.17 6.21
CA SER A 97 -0.03 -1.21 7.17
C SER A 97 -1.20 -2.12 7.52
N PHE A 98 -0.88 -3.38 7.81
CA PHE A 98 -1.85 -4.42 8.19
C PHE A 98 -1.32 -5.21 9.38
N GLU A 99 -2.21 -5.69 10.23
CA GLU A 99 -1.83 -6.60 11.31
C GLU A 99 -1.42 -7.95 10.73
N LEU A 100 -0.30 -8.49 11.22
CA LEU A 100 0.13 -9.81 10.80
C LEU A 100 -0.87 -10.86 11.34
N PRO A 101 -1.21 -11.88 10.54
CA PRO A 101 -2.06 -12.95 11.02
C PRO A 101 -1.38 -13.73 12.15
N PRO A 102 -2.15 -14.44 12.98
CA PRO A 102 -1.59 -15.40 13.91
C PRO A 102 -0.75 -16.44 13.16
N VAL A 103 0.42 -16.73 13.69
CA VAL A 103 1.40 -17.63 13.08
C VAL A 103 1.22 -19.02 13.71
N PRO A 104 1.20 -20.11 12.92
CA PRO A 104 1.11 -21.45 13.47
C PRO A 104 2.21 -21.74 14.50
N PRO A 105 1.97 -22.66 15.46
CA PRO A 105 3.01 -23.12 16.35
C PRO A 105 4.23 -23.58 15.56
N ARG A 106 5.45 -23.33 16.06
CA ARG A 106 6.73 -23.67 15.38
C ARG A 106 7.01 -22.90 14.09
N TRP A 107 6.22 -21.88 13.75
CA TRP A 107 6.57 -20.93 12.69
C TRP A 107 7.01 -19.60 13.29
N ILE A 108 8.00 -18.98 12.66
CA ILE A 108 8.45 -17.62 12.99
C ILE A 108 8.31 -16.76 11.74
N VAL A 109 7.85 -15.54 11.95
CA VAL A 109 7.88 -14.48 10.93
C VAL A 109 8.94 -13.48 11.32
N ARG A 110 9.96 -13.32 10.48
CA ARG A 110 10.95 -12.25 10.58
C ARG A 110 10.62 -11.20 9.53
N ARG A 111 10.35 -9.97 9.97
CA ARG A 111 9.98 -8.88 9.05
C ARG A 111 11.21 -8.41 8.27
N PHE A 112 11.01 -8.15 6.97
CA PHE A 112 12.04 -7.62 6.09
C PHE A 112 11.50 -6.36 5.44
N THR A 113 11.98 -5.20 5.88
CA THR A 113 11.74 -3.95 5.17
C THR A 113 13.07 -3.25 4.96
N GLU A 114 13.96 -3.89 4.19
CA GLU A 114 15.02 -3.17 3.49
C GLU A 114 14.50 -2.75 2.11
N LEU A 115 14.30 -1.44 1.95
CA LEU A 115 14.44 -0.79 0.65
C LEU A 115 15.74 0.00 0.68
N ARG A 116 16.65 -0.30 -0.26
CA ARG A 116 17.84 0.53 -0.47
C ARG A 116 17.43 1.99 -0.63
N GLY A 117 17.87 2.85 0.29
CA GLY A 117 17.62 4.29 0.26
C GLY A 117 16.39 4.77 1.02
N SER A 118 15.56 3.87 1.54
CA SER A 118 14.54 4.19 2.54
C SER A 118 15.14 3.94 3.93
N ALA A 119 14.83 4.78 4.91
CA ALA A 119 15.25 4.53 6.29
C ALA A 119 14.91 3.07 6.66
N PRO A 120 15.78 2.35 7.38
CA PRO A 120 15.41 1.04 7.91
C PRO A 120 14.08 1.22 8.62
N ASP A 121 13.07 0.45 8.19
CA ASP A 121 11.76 0.48 8.84
C ASP A 121 12.03 0.24 10.32
N PRO A 122 11.83 1.25 11.18
CA PRO A 122 12.20 1.10 12.57
C PRO A 122 11.27 0.00 13.07
N PHE A 123 11.82 -1.15 13.46
CA PHE A 123 11.30 -1.76 14.66
C PHE A 123 11.20 -0.61 15.65
N LEU A 124 9.98 -0.19 16.02
CA LEU A 124 9.58 0.62 17.17
C LEU A 124 8.31 1.46 16.86
N ASP A 125 7.18 0.80 16.64
CA ASP A 125 6.09 1.13 17.56
C ASP A 125 6.27 0.09 18.67
N ARG A 126 6.47 0.50 19.92
CA ARG A 126 6.80 -0.39 21.07
C ARG A 126 5.65 -1.32 21.47
N ARG A 127 4.78 -1.65 20.52
CA ARG A 127 3.61 -2.52 20.61
C ARG A 127 4.02 -3.95 20.26
N TRP A 128 4.69 -4.60 21.20
CA TRP A 128 5.02 -6.04 21.11
C TRP A 128 3.76 -6.93 21.01
N ASP A 129 2.62 -6.39 21.39
CA ASP A 129 1.30 -7.02 21.40
C ASP A 129 0.67 -7.17 20.01
N ALA A 130 1.05 -6.35 19.01
CA ALA A 130 0.44 -6.41 17.66
C ALA A 130 1.47 -6.19 16.54
N PRO A 131 2.15 -7.24 16.04
CA PRO A 131 3.07 -7.09 14.92
C PRO A 131 2.31 -6.69 13.64
N ARG A 132 2.83 -5.70 12.91
CA ARG A 132 2.24 -5.18 11.67
C ARG A 132 3.21 -5.32 10.49
N GLY A 133 2.66 -5.59 9.31
CA GLY A 133 3.33 -5.52 8.02
C GLY A 133 3.03 -4.19 7.34
N ARG A 134 3.98 -3.66 6.56
CA ARG A 134 3.86 -2.39 5.84
C ARG A 134 4.16 -2.59 4.37
N PHE A 135 3.34 -2.00 3.49
CA PHE A 135 3.65 -1.90 2.07
C PHE A 135 4.56 -0.69 1.83
N VAL A 136 5.63 -0.90 1.07
CA VAL A 136 6.51 0.14 0.57
C VAL A 136 6.68 -0.06 -0.93
N ASP A 137 6.44 0.99 -1.71
CA ASP A 137 6.37 0.96 -3.18
C ASP A 137 5.44 -0.14 -3.73
N GLY A 138 4.33 -0.39 -3.02
CA GLY A 138 3.36 -1.44 -3.33
C GLY A 138 3.83 -2.85 -3.03
N ARG A 139 4.86 -3.04 -2.19
CA ARG A 139 5.41 -4.35 -1.82
C ARG A 139 5.52 -4.51 -0.31
N PHE A 140 5.21 -5.70 0.17
CA PHE A 140 5.52 -6.15 1.52
C PHE A 140 6.37 -7.43 1.42
N LEU A 141 7.41 -7.53 2.24
CA LEU A 141 8.30 -8.68 2.29
C LEU A 141 8.50 -9.16 3.73
N CYS A 142 8.57 -10.46 3.93
CA CYS A 142 9.03 -11.06 5.18
C CYS A 142 9.66 -12.42 4.93
N ILE A 143 10.41 -12.90 5.94
CA ILE A 143 10.87 -14.27 6.02
C ILE A 143 9.93 -15.04 6.93
N VAL A 144 9.49 -16.20 6.49
CA VAL A 144 8.76 -17.17 7.31
C VAL A 144 9.61 -18.43 7.43
N SER A 145 9.74 -18.96 8.65
CA SER A 145 10.60 -20.11 8.89
C SER A 145 9.99 -21.10 9.88
N THR A 146 10.11 -22.39 9.60
CA THR A 146 9.86 -23.45 10.58
C THR A 146 10.97 -23.43 11.64
N ASN A 147 10.66 -23.05 12.87
CA ASN A 147 11.60 -22.99 13.98
C ASN A 147 11.38 -24.14 14.96
N GLY A 148 12.44 -24.88 15.27
CA GLY A 148 12.40 -25.99 16.23
C GLY A 148 11.65 -27.23 15.73
N VAL A 149 11.38 -27.32 14.42
CA VAL A 149 10.89 -28.54 13.76
C VAL A 149 12.08 -29.44 13.49
N GLN A 150 11.94 -30.74 13.79
CA GLN A 150 13.00 -31.70 13.51
C GLN A 150 13.16 -31.89 12.00
N ASP A 151 14.39 -32.09 11.52
CA ASP A 151 14.68 -32.24 10.08
C ASP A 151 13.80 -33.28 9.37
N SER A 152 13.41 -34.35 10.06
CA SER A 152 12.52 -35.40 9.54
C SER A 152 11.06 -34.96 9.37
N GLU A 153 10.63 -33.91 10.06
CA GLU A 153 9.26 -33.40 10.08
C GLU A 153 9.07 -32.14 9.23
N VAL A 154 10.16 -31.47 8.82
CA VAL A 154 10.14 -30.17 8.11
C VAL A 154 9.28 -30.21 6.84
N GLU A 155 9.40 -31.25 6.00
CA GLU A 155 8.63 -31.35 4.75
C GLU A 155 7.11 -31.50 4.99
N ALA A 156 6.74 -32.28 6.01
CA ALA A 156 5.34 -32.45 6.40
C ALA A 156 4.76 -31.13 6.95
N GLU A 157 5.55 -30.42 7.75
CA GLU A 157 5.18 -29.11 8.29
C GLU A 157 4.97 -28.07 7.18
N ILE A 158 5.89 -28.00 6.21
CA ILE A 158 5.80 -27.13 5.03
C ILE A 158 4.53 -27.45 4.25
N ALA A 159 4.33 -28.72 3.88
CA ALA A 159 3.20 -29.16 3.08
C ALA A 159 1.85 -28.88 3.76
N GLY A 160 1.79 -29.01 5.08
CA GLY A 160 0.56 -28.81 5.85
C GLY A 160 0.24 -27.34 6.16
N ARG A 161 1.23 -26.45 6.27
CA ARG A 161 1.02 -25.11 6.87
C ARG A 161 1.42 -23.92 5.99
N LEU A 162 2.38 -24.06 5.08
CA LEU A 162 2.94 -22.89 4.38
C LEU A 162 1.89 -22.17 3.51
N SER A 163 1.05 -22.92 2.81
CA SER A 163 -0.02 -22.37 1.96
C SER A 163 -1.09 -21.65 2.79
N LEU A 164 -1.45 -22.20 3.95
CA LEU A 164 -2.41 -21.58 4.88
C LEU A 164 -1.86 -20.28 5.45
N LEU A 165 -0.59 -20.29 5.88
CA LEU A 165 0.10 -19.09 6.34
C LEU A 165 0.09 -18.00 5.25
N GLY A 166 0.45 -18.36 4.02
CA GLY A 166 0.40 -17.47 2.87
C GLY A 166 -0.99 -16.88 2.62
N ALA A 167 -2.02 -17.71 2.63
CA ALA A 167 -3.40 -17.30 2.44
C ALA A 167 -3.86 -16.30 3.51
N SER A 168 -3.55 -16.57 4.79
CA SER A 168 -3.88 -15.66 5.89
C SER A 168 -3.17 -14.31 5.77
N PHE A 169 -1.92 -14.28 5.33
CA PHE A 169 -1.21 -13.02 5.05
C PHE A 169 -1.89 -12.22 3.95
N ARG A 170 -2.24 -12.89 2.84
CA ARG A 170 -2.92 -12.25 1.71
C ARG A 170 -4.28 -11.72 2.12
N GLU A 171 -5.07 -12.48 2.88
CA GLU A 171 -6.37 -12.07 3.39
C GLU A 171 -6.28 -10.84 4.29
N ARG A 172 -5.37 -10.83 5.27
CA ARG A 172 -5.18 -9.69 6.17
C ARG A 172 -4.76 -8.43 5.42
N ALA A 173 -3.89 -8.57 4.43
CA ALA A 173 -3.51 -7.47 3.56
C ALA A 173 -4.71 -6.96 2.74
N ILE A 174 -5.50 -7.85 2.11
CA ILE A 174 -6.70 -7.45 1.36
C ILE A 174 -7.68 -6.68 2.24
N VAL A 175 -7.97 -7.17 3.45
CA VAL A 175 -8.87 -6.49 4.39
C VAL A 175 -8.37 -5.08 4.72
N ALA A 176 -7.08 -4.94 5.07
CA ALA A 176 -6.49 -3.65 5.37
C ALA A 176 -6.51 -2.69 4.17
N LEU A 177 -6.20 -3.20 2.97
CA LEU A 177 -6.23 -2.42 1.75
C LEU A 177 -7.66 -1.99 1.37
N ARG A 178 -8.66 -2.86 1.55
CA ARG A 178 -10.08 -2.53 1.35
C ARG A 178 -10.52 -1.40 2.28
N VAL A 179 -10.23 -1.50 3.58
CA VAL A 179 -10.46 -0.42 4.55
C VAL A 179 -9.77 0.87 4.11
N GLY A 180 -8.54 0.77 3.59
CA GLY A 180 -7.81 1.91 3.05
C GLY A 180 -8.42 2.53 1.80
N VAL A 181 -9.10 1.76 0.94
CA VAL A 181 -9.81 2.26 -0.26
C VAL A 181 -11.18 2.81 0.13
N ASP A 182 -11.96 2.06 0.88
CA ASP A 182 -13.33 2.39 1.28
C ASP A 182 -13.36 3.57 2.26
N GLY A 183 -12.38 3.63 3.17
CA GLY A 183 -12.19 4.75 4.09
C GLY A 183 -11.88 6.08 3.39
N ARG A 184 -11.53 6.09 2.10
CA ARG A 184 -11.33 7.32 1.31
C ARG A 184 -12.56 7.78 0.54
N HIS A 185 -13.57 6.93 0.44
CA HIS A 185 -14.90 7.41 0.08
C HIS A 185 -15.52 8.24 1.22
N ALA A 186 -14.90 8.24 2.40
CA ALA A 186 -15.16 9.14 3.51
C ALA A 186 -14.04 10.20 3.65
N GLY A 187 -13.99 11.17 2.73
CA GLY A 187 -13.18 12.39 2.90
C GLY A 187 -11.65 12.22 2.86
N HIS A 188 -10.94 13.29 2.49
CA HIS A 188 -9.49 13.33 2.63
C HIS A 188 -9.14 13.47 4.11
N VAL A 189 -8.92 12.36 4.81
CA VAL A 189 -8.55 12.41 6.23
C VAL A 189 -7.14 13.00 6.39
N VAL A 190 -7.07 14.24 6.86
CA VAL A 190 -5.84 14.93 7.24
C VAL A 190 -5.50 14.55 8.68
N ARG A 191 -4.26 14.08 8.91
CA ARG A 191 -3.79 13.67 10.24
C ARG A 191 -2.93 14.77 10.87
N LEU A 192 -3.27 15.20 12.07
CA LEU A 192 -2.44 16.06 12.91
C LEU A 192 -1.69 15.22 13.93
N PHE A 193 -0.36 15.26 13.89
CA PHE A 193 0.49 14.66 14.91
C PHE A 193 0.81 15.69 15.99
N TYR A 194 0.71 15.28 17.26
CA TYR A 194 1.04 16.11 18.42
C TYR A 194 1.77 15.30 19.50
N SER A 195 2.62 15.97 20.27
CA SER A 195 3.28 15.38 21.44
C SER A 195 2.46 15.63 22.70
N LYS A 196 2.46 14.68 23.64
CA LYS A 196 1.85 14.83 24.97
C LYS A 196 2.81 14.32 26.06
N PRO A 197 3.10 15.11 27.09
CA PRO A 197 3.97 14.66 28.18
C PRO A 197 3.39 13.45 28.92
N LYS A 198 4.21 12.42 29.15
CA LYS A 198 3.85 11.26 29.99
C LYS A 198 4.20 11.50 31.47
N PRO A 199 3.39 10.99 32.41
CA PRO A 199 3.81 10.86 33.81
C PRO A 199 5.00 9.89 33.88
N GLY A 200 6.20 10.39 34.17
CA GLY A 200 7.44 9.59 34.17
C GLY A 200 8.57 10.14 33.30
N GLY A 201 8.31 11.21 32.54
CA GLY A 201 9.30 11.87 31.69
C GLY A 201 9.32 11.29 30.27
N GLY A 202 9.29 12.18 29.28
CA GLY A 202 9.18 11.85 27.86
C GLY A 202 7.82 12.22 27.27
N ASP A 203 7.81 12.38 25.95
CA ASP A 203 6.65 12.77 25.17
C ASP A 203 6.09 11.55 24.42
N GLU A 204 4.77 11.36 24.48
CA GLU A 204 4.03 10.47 23.58
C GLU A 204 3.67 11.19 22.29
N ILE A 205 3.81 10.53 21.15
CA ILE A 205 3.27 11.05 19.88
C ILE A 205 1.90 10.44 19.66
N LEU A 206 0.90 11.31 19.49
CA LEU A 206 -0.49 10.96 19.26
C LEU A 206 -0.99 11.63 17.98
N GLU A 207 -2.15 11.21 17.49
CA GLU A 207 -2.74 11.74 16.28
C GLU A 207 -4.23 12.08 16.42
N LEU A 208 -4.66 13.08 15.64
CA LEU A 208 -6.06 13.47 15.42
C LEU A 208 -6.33 13.50 13.91
N THR A 209 -7.57 13.24 13.52
CA THR A 209 -8.01 13.15 12.12
C THR A 209 -9.05 14.22 11.79
N PHE A 210 -8.91 14.86 10.63
CA PHE A 210 -9.75 15.98 10.16
C PHE A 210 -10.10 15.82 8.68
N ASP A 211 -11.11 16.54 8.19
CA ASP A 211 -11.49 16.49 6.78
C ASP A 211 -10.66 17.45 5.92
N THR A 212 -10.09 18.49 6.53
CA THR A 212 -9.28 19.49 5.83
C THR A 212 -7.99 19.85 6.55
N LEU A 213 -7.01 20.36 5.79
CA LEU A 213 -5.75 20.86 6.32
C LEU A 213 -5.97 22.07 7.24
N ASP A 214 -6.93 22.93 6.91
CA ASP A 214 -7.21 24.10 7.72
C ASP A 214 -7.87 23.74 9.05
N GLU A 215 -8.72 22.72 9.09
CA GLU A 215 -9.24 22.15 10.35
C GLU A 215 -8.11 21.58 11.20
N ALA A 216 -7.24 20.75 10.60
CA ALA A 216 -6.10 20.17 11.31
C ALA A 216 -5.15 21.25 11.88
N ARG A 217 -4.94 22.35 11.16
CA ARG A 217 -4.08 23.45 11.62
C ARG A 217 -4.70 24.31 12.71
N ARG A 218 -6.03 24.35 12.80
CA ARG A 218 -6.79 25.12 13.81
C ARG A 218 -7.27 24.28 14.98
N ALA A 219 -7.02 22.97 14.95
CA ALA A 219 -7.46 22.06 15.98
C ALA A 219 -6.90 22.42 17.36
N GLU A 220 -7.79 22.45 18.36
CA GLU A 220 -7.37 22.53 19.75
C GLU A 220 -6.84 21.17 20.21
N LEU A 221 -5.64 21.18 20.78
CA LEU A 221 -5.02 19.97 21.30
C LEU A 221 -5.46 19.69 22.74
N PRO A 222 -5.47 18.42 23.16
CA PRO A 222 -5.67 18.08 24.56
C PRO A 222 -4.68 18.82 25.48
N PRO A 223 -5.03 19.06 26.76
CA PRO A 223 -4.17 19.79 27.69
C PRO A 223 -2.75 19.23 27.76
N GLY A 224 -1.76 20.11 27.63
CA GLY A 224 -0.34 19.75 27.58
C GLY A 224 0.17 19.27 26.22
N GLY A 225 -0.72 19.12 25.22
CA GLY A 225 -0.37 18.72 23.87
C GLY A 225 0.39 19.80 23.10
N ARG A 226 1.37 19.40 22.29
CA ARG A 226 2.12 20.29 21.40
C ARG A 226 2.06 19.80 19.96
N ALA A 227 1.60 20.64 19.04
CA ALA A 227 1.53 20.26 17.63
C ALA A 227 2.94 19.96 17.09
N ILE A 228 3.05 18.88 16.32
CA ILE A 228 4.29 18.49 15.64
C ILE A 228 4.16 18.80 14.15
N GLY A 229 3.16 18.23 13.50
CA GLY A 229 3.08 18.28 12.05
C GLY A 229 1.81 17.69 11.45
N VAL A 230 1.56 18.06 10.19
CA VAL A 230 0.52 17.49 9.34
C VAL A 230 1.17 17.02 8.04
N PRO A 231 1.24 15.69 7.77
CA PRO A 231 1.73 15.20 6.49
C PRO A 231 0.70 15.48 5.39
N THR A 232 1.19 15.98 4.26
CA THR A 232 0.42 16.22 3.04
C THR A 232 1.15 15.60 1.84
N PRO A 233 0.48 15.43 0.68
CA PRO A 233 1.15 14.96 -0.53
C PRO A 233 2.33 15.84 -0.97
N GLN A 234 2.35 17.11 -0.58
CA GLN A 234 3.42 18.07 -0.89
C GLN A 234 4.55 18.07 0.16
N GLY A 235 4.45 17.26 1.21
CA GLY A 235 5.40 17.17 2.32
C GLY A 235 4.78 17.50 3.67
N TRP A 236 5.62 17.66 4.69
CA TRP A 236 5.18 17.95 6.06
C TRP A 236 4.94 19.45 6.27
N TRP A 237 3.75 19.79 6.71
CA TRP A 237 3.54 21.02 7.47
C TRP A 237 4.08 20.79 8.88
N THR A 238 4.90 21.69 9.40
CA THR A 238 5.49 21.57 10.74
C THR A 238 5.05 22.72 11.61
N TYR A 239 4.76 22.46 12.88
CA TYR A 239 4.39 23.52 13.82
C TYR A 239 5.61 23.89 14.66
N GLN A 240 5.95 25.19 14.68
CA GLN A 240 6.99 25.74 15.54
C GLN A 240 6.37 26.80 16.43
N ALA A 241 6.53 26.70 17.75
CA ALA A 241 5.84 27.59 18.70
C ALA A 241 6.09 29.08 18.42
N SER A 242 7.31 29.43 17.97
CA SER A 242 7.69 30.82 17.65
C SER A 242 7.20 31.33 16.30
N PHE A 243 6.83 30.43 15.37
CA PHE A 243 6.57 30.77 13.97
C PHE A 243 5.22 30.24 13.45
N GLY A 244 4.48 29.48 14.26
CA GLY A 244 3.27 28.79 13.85
C GLY A 244 3.53 27.69 12.83
N TRP A 245 2.51 27.42 11.99
CA TRP A 245 2.54 26.40 10.95
C TRP A 245 3.40 26.81 9.76
N GLN A 246 4.46 26.05 9.51
CA GLN A 246 5.36 26.20 8.38
C GLN A 246 5.00 25.19 7.27
N PRO A 247 4.87 25.62 6.00
CA PRO A 247 4.62 24.72 4.88
C PRO A 247 5.83 23.83 4.60
N PRO A 248 5.64 22.71 3.87
CA PRO A 248 6.75 21.92 3.38
C PRO A 248 7.69 22.75 2.51
N ALA A 249 8.99 22.54 2.65
CA ALA A 249 9.99 23.19 1.82
C ALA A 249 9.72 22.85 0.33
N PRO A 250 9.81 23.81 -0.59
CA PRO A 250 9.67 23.52 -2.01
C PRO A 250 10.76 22.54 -2.41
N THR A 251 10.37 21.37 -2.92
CA THR A 251 11.29 20.46 -3.59
C THR A 251 11.91 21.23 -4.76
N THR A 252 13.17 21.65 -4.61
CA THR A 252 14.00 22.06 -5.73
C THR A 252 14.11 20.85 -6.64
N THR A 253 13.31 20.82 -7.70
CA THR A 253 13.50 19.91 -8.82
C THR A 253 14.83 20.29 -9.44
N THR A 254 15.90 19.62 -9.02
CA THR A 254 17.18 19.68 -9.72
C THR A 254 16.93 19.05 -11.08
N VAL A 255 16.67 19.90 -12.08
CA VAL A 255 16.67 19.48 -13.47
C VAL A 255 18.12 19.11 -13.77
N ALA A 256 18.44 17.83 -13.67
CA ALA A 256 19.70 17.30 -14.12
C ALA A 256 19.74 17.44 -15.65
N ASN A 257 20.30 18.56 -16.12
CA ASN A 257 20.82 18.66 -17.47
C ASN A 257 22.20 17.99 -17.47
N ALA A 258 22.27 16.75 -17.95
CA ALA A 258 23.42 16.14 -18.62
C ALA A 258 23.00 14.79 -19.21
#